data_AF-D2AU89-F1
#
_entry.id   AF-D2AU89-F1
#
_cell.length_a   1.000
_cell.length_b   1.000
_cell.length_c   1.000
_cell.angle_alpha   90.00
_cell.angle_beta   90.00
_cell.angle_gamma   90.00
#
_symmetry.space_group_name_H-M   'P 1'
#
loop_
_entity.id
_entity.type
_entity.pdbx_description
1 polymer ?
#
loop_
_entity_poly.entity_id
_entity_poly.type
_entity_poly.pdbx_seq_one_letter_code
_entity_poly.pdbx_strand_id
1 'polypeptide(L)'
;MHRLRKAMFRILCVTFMLAAGLVTVAASAQASVPNRWGFAHVNVNSGIPDPARQAGSWGAGFNVTVAPGGVGQTYVTFPQLAIDGGVVHVTAISQTAYWCQAQKWGPVGPDLVVVVQCYKYGGGPVFTPYSIVFEQSTGTLPAPQAFGYVHYDGASIASQFNSAPAVNTVAGGGGVWTVTLPGLGSAGPAGNIQVTAVNPVQPARCKVGGWASAVGAQTVQVRCHNATNVPLNTGWTLTYQRERAITGAAVPPKNFAYTFDNTPANPGPYSPVPAAVNYNSQLGINTVQNAGLGQRLVTFPRVGVLPDDVQVTAYGPGPEYCNLQTLWNTSGSVAIVRNVVCYNGTTRVNQPSLTTYTSAF
;
A
#
# COMPACT_ATOMS: atom_id res chain seq x y z
N MET A 1 27.42 -69.23 -33.83
CA MET A 1 28.26 -68.56 -32.81
C MET A 1 28.88 -67.21 -33.22
N HIS A 2 28.63 -66.65 -34.42
CA HIS A 2 29.23 -65.35 -34.81
C HIS A 2 28.29 -64.14 -34.81
N ARG A 3 26.98 -64.33 -34.60
CA ARG A 3 25.99 -63.22 -34.55
C ARG A 3 25.62 -62.74 -33.14
N LEU A 4 25.92 -63.50 -32.08
CA LEU A 4 25.63 -63.09 -30.70
C LEU A 4 26.69 -62.15 -30.09
N ARG A 5 27.94 -62.20 -30.57
CA ARG A 5 29.04 -61.36 -30.05
C ARG A 5 28.97 -59.89 -30.46
N LYS A 6 28.25 -59.53 -31.53
CA LYS A 6 28.10 -58.12 -31.97
C LYS A 6 26.94 -57.38 -31.28
N ALA A 7 25.99 -58.10 -30.67
CA ALA A 7 24.87 -57.48 -29.97
C ALA A 7 25.23 -57.04 -28.53
N MET A 8 26.10 -57.79 -27.84
CA MET A 8 26.52 -57.43 -26.47
C MET A 8 27.47 -56.22 -26.41
N PHE A 9 28.22 -55.92 -27.46
CA PHE A 9 29.16 -54.79 -27.45
C PHE A 9 28.49 -53.42 -27.74
N ARG A 10 27.27 -53.40 -28.29
CA ARG A 10 26.50 -52.16 -28.47
C ARG A 10 25.62 -51.81 -27.26
N ILE A 11 25.28 -52.79 -26.42
CA ILE A 11 24.47 -52.55 -25.22
C ILE A 11 25.32 -52.01 -24.06
N LEU A 12 26.63 -52.32 -24.01
CA LEU A 12 27.52 -51.86 -22.94
C LEU A 12 28.09 -50.43 -23.13
N CYS A 13 27.97 -49.84 -24.33
CA CYS A 13 28.38 -48.44 -24.58
C CYS A 13 27.23 -47.43 -24.46
N VAL A 14 25.98 -47.88 -24.34
CA VAL A 14 24.83 -46.97 -24.14
C VAL A 14 24.52 -46.78 -22.64
N THR A 15 24.98 -47.67 -21.77
CA THR A 15 24.80 -47.55 -20.32
C THR A 15 25.87 -46.72 -19.60
N PHE A 16 26.99 -46.37 -20.24
CA PHE A 16 28.04 -45.52 -19.64
C PHE A 16 28.00 -44.04 -20.07
N MET A 17 27.09 -43.64 -20.98
CA MET A 17 26.85 -42.22 -21.32
C MET A 17 25.55 -41.65 -20.73
N LEU A 18 24.94 -42.33 -19.75
CA LEU A 18 23.76 -41.84 -19.01
C LEU A 18 24.06 -41.40 -17.58
N ALA A 19 25.33 -41.42 -17.16
CA ALA A 19 25.75 -41.15 -15.78
C ALA A 19 26.57 -39.86 -15.59
N ALA A 20 26.70 -39.01 -16.61
CA ALA A 20 27.41 -37.73 -16.50
C ALA A 20 26.56 -36.61 -17.07
N GLY A 21 26.07 -35.72 -16.19
CA GLY A 21 25.52 -34.43 -16.60
C GLY A 21 24.11 -34.08 -16.15
N LEU A 22 23.53 -34.73 -15.13
CA LEU A 22 22.51 -34.05 -14.32
C LEU A 22 23.24 -33.26 -13.25
N VAL A 23 23.80 -32.11 -13.64
CA VAL A 23 23.96 -31.02 -12.67
C VAL A 23 22.54 -30.60 -12.36
N THR A 24 21.97 -31.18 -11.29
CA THR A 24 20.87 -30.53 -10.60
C THR A 24 21.45 -29.18 -10.20
N VAL A 25 21.13 -28.15 -10.98
CA VAL A 25 21.13 -26.79 -10.44
C VAL A 25 20.13 -26.92 -9.30
N ALA A 26 20.65 -27.09 -8.08
CA ALA A 26 19.86 -26.83 -6.91
C ALA A 26 19.32 -25.44 -7.19
N ALA A 27 18.03 -25.33 -7.50
CA ALA A 27 17.35 -24.07 -7.40
C ALA A 27 17.67 -23.65 -5.99
N SER A 28 18.55 -22.65 -5.85
CA SER A 28 18.76 -21.99 -4.58
C SER A 28 17.35 -21.73 -4.09
N ALA A 29 16.97 -22.34 -2.97
CA ALA A 29 15.72 -22.02 -2.34
C ALA A 29 15.73 -20.50 -2.26
N GLN A 30 14.94 -19.84 -3.11
CA GLN A 30 14.70 -18.43 -3.00
C GLN A 30 13.85 -18.35 -1.73
N ALA A 31 14.52 -18.40 -0.58
CA ALA A 31 13.96 -17.94 0.65
C ALA A 31 13.47 -16.53 0.29
N SER A 32 12.15 -16.38 0.19
CA SER A 32 11.55 -15.09 -0.02
C SER A 32 12.14 -14.20 1.06
N VAL A 33 12.92 -13.19 0.64
CA VAL A 33 13.42 -12.21 1.59
C VAL A 33 12.19 -11.71 2.32
N PRO A 34 12.11 -11.85 3.66
CA PRO A 34 10.88 -11.55 4.37
C PRO A 34 10.50 -10.10 4.05
N ASN A 35 9.27 -9.89 3.56
CA ASN A 35 8.75 -8.56 3.28
C ASN A 35 9.01 -7.68 4.51
N ARG A 36 9.72 -6.55 4.31
CA ARG A 36 9.97 -5.60 5.39
C ARG A 36 8.79 -4.65 5.41
N TRP A 37 8.11 -4.61 6.54
CA TRP A 37 6.94 -3.76 6.69
C TRP A 37 6.82 -3.26 8.12
N GLY A 38 6.13 -2.14 8.27
CA GLY A 38 5.79 -1.56 9.56
C GLY A 38 4.64 -0.59 9.40
N PHE A 39 3.78 -0.51 10.41
CA PHE A 39 2.77 0.55 10.49
C PHE A 39 2.69 1.14 11.90
N ALA A 40 2.15 2.33 11.99
CA ALA A 40 1.85 2.99 13.26
C ALA A 40 0.71 4.01 13.11
N HIS A 41 -0.11 4.13 14.16
CA HIS A 41 -0.87 5.34 14.43
C HIS A 41 -0.01 6.32 15.24
N VAL A 42 0.47 7.38 14.61
CA VAL A 42 1.25 8.43 15.27
C VAL A 42 0.31 9.47 15.87
N ASN A 43 0.13 9.40 17.18
CA ASN A 43 -0.68 10.34 17.99
C ASN A 43 0.15 11.30 18.85
N VAL A 44 1.47 11.19 18.79
CA VAL A 44 2.42 11.98 19.57
C VAL A 44 3.43 12.66 18.66
N ASN A 45 3.94 13.82 19.07
CA ASN A 45 4.99 14.55 18.35
C ASN A 45 6.41 14.12 18.78
N SER A 46 6.52 13.34 19.86
CA SER A 46 7.78 12.79 20.37
C SER A 46 7.50 11.56 21.26
N GLY A 47 8.39 10.59 21.26
CA GLY A 47 8.30 9.39 22.10
C GLY A 47 7.72 8.17 21.37
N ILE A 48 7.09 7.27 22.12
CA ILE A 48 6.49 6.04 21.57
C ILE A 48 5.01 6.33 21.24
N PRO A 49 4.57 6.18 19.97
CA PRO A 49 3.16 6.30 19.61
C PRO A 49 2.37 5.09 20.14
N ASP A 50 1.04 5.15 20.07
CA ASP A 50 0.13 4.13 20.64
C ASP A 50 0.62 2.67 20.41
N PRO A 51 1.11 1.96 21.45
CA PRO A 51 1.62 0.60 21.32
C PRO A 51 0.58 -0.41 20.84
N ALA A 52 -0.72 -0.13 21.02
CA ALA A 52 -1.79 -0.98 20.55
C ALA A 52 -2.08 -0.81 19.04
N ARG A 53 -1.41 0.13 18.36
CA ARG A 53 -1.65 0.50 16.95
C ARG A 53 -0.34 0.61 16.16
N GLN A 54 0.64 -0.22 16.50
CA GLN A 54 1.89 -0.31 15.77
C GLN A 54 2.34 -1.77 15.70
N ALA A 55 2.94 -2.14 14.58
CA ALA A 55 3.55 -3.44 14.37
C ALA A 55 4.45 -3.42 13.15
N GLY A 56 5.30 -4.43 13.03
CA GLY A 56 6.08 -4.64 11.84
C GLY A 56 6.79 -5.98 11.82
N SER A 57 7.58 -6.18 10.77
CA SER A 57 8.41 -7.37 10.57
C SER A 57 9.64 -7.47 11.50
N TRP A 58 9.71 -6.61 12.53
CA TRP A 58 10.76 -6.64 13.55
C TRP A 58 10.43 -7.59 14.71
N GLY A 59 11.45 -7.97 15.49
CA GLY A 59 11.29 -8.86 16.64
C GLY A 59 10.49 -8.22 17.80
N ALA A 60 9.95 -9.04 18.70
CA ALA A 60 9.25 -8.53 19.88
C ALA A 60 10.16 -7.63 20.74
N GLY A 61 9.57 -6.63 21.40
CA GLY A 61 10.28 -5.70 22.31
C GLY A 61 10.76 -4.41 21.66
N PHE A 62 10.73 -4.30 20.32
CA PHE A 62 10.97 -3.05 19.63
C PHE A 62 9.66 -2.30 19.37
N ASN A 63 9.69 -0.97 19.51
CA ASN A 63 8.58 -0.08 19.21
C ASN A 63 9.03 0.97 18.20
N VAL A 64 8.08 1.42 17.38
CA VAL A 64 8.17 2.67 16.63
C VAL A 64 8.47 3.80 17.61
N THR A 65 9.34 4.71 17.22
CA THR A 65 9.60 5.95 17.96
C THR A 65 9.41 7.15 17.05
N VAL A 66 9.03 8.27 17.65
CA VAL A 66 8.80 9.54 16.96
C VAL A 66 9.69 10.59 17.58
N ALA A 67 10.37 11.36 16.75
CA ALA A 67 11.08 12.57 17.15
C ALA A 67 10.52 13.78 16.40
N PRO A 68 10.43 14.95 17.05
CA PRO A 68 9.94 16.17 16.41
C PRO A 68 10.96 16.69 15.40
N GLY A 69 10.47 17.27 14.30
CA GLY A 69 11.29 18.06 13.37
C GLY A 69 10.90 19.54 13.39
N GLY A 70 10.80 20.14 12.20
CA GLY A 70 10.13 21.42 12.02
C GLY A 70 8.65 21.37 12.42
N VAL A 71 7.96 22.52 12.37
CA VAL A 71 6.52 22.58 12.67
C VAL A 71 5.77 21.60 11.77
N GLY A 72 4.94 20.73 12.35
CA GLY A 72 4.19 19.70 11.63
C GLY A 72 5.02 18.58 11.00
N GLN A 73 6.33 18.57 11.25
CA GLN A 73 7.26 17.55 10.79
C GLN A 73 7.55 16.56 11.93
N THR A 74 7.62 15.29 11.59
CA THR A 74 8.00 14.21 12.50
C THR A 74 8.93 13.24 11.81
N TYR A 75 9.88 12.71 12.58
CA TYR A 75 10.73 11.58 12.20
C TYR A 75 10.14 10.33 12.83
N VAL A 76 9.59 9.44 12.03
CA VAL A 76 9.05 8.15 12.47
C VAL A 76 10.10 7.08 12.22
N THR A 77 10.61 6.50 13.29
CA THR A 77 11.61 5.43 13.24
C THR A 77 10.92 4.08 13.40
N PHE A 78 10.91 3.28 12.34
CA PHE A 78 10.54 1.87 12.39
C PHE A 78 11.77 1.03 12.75
N PRO A 79 11.74 0.31 13.88
CA PRO A 79 12.93 -0.36 14.39
C PRO A 79 13.29 -1.59 13.57
N GLN A 80 14.58 -1.88 13.43
CA GLN A 80 15.10 -3.10 12.77
C GLN A 80 14.63 -3.28 11.31
N LEU A 81 14.22 -2.18 10.66
CA LEU A 81 13.76 -2.17 9.27
C LEU A 81 14.75 -1.50 8.30
N ALA A 82 16.02 -1.31 8.66
CA ALA A 82 17.00 -0.70 7.78
C ALA A 82 17.03 -1.39 6.41
N ILE A 83 16.49 -0.70 5.40
CA ILE A 83 16.44 -1.15 4.02
C ILE A 83 16.25 0.05 3.07
N ASP A 84 16.87 -0.04 1.90
CA ASP A 84 16.65 0.93 0.82
C ASP A 84 15.40 0.60 0.01
N GLY A 85 14.78 1.63 -0.55
CA GLY A 85 13.60 1.50 -1.40
C GLY A 85 12.30 1.29 -0.61
N GLY A 86 11.41 0.42 -1.12
CA GLY A 86 10.04 0.31 -0.61
C GLY A 86 9.19 1.54 -0.91
N VAL A 87 8.06 1.65 -0.22
CA VAL A 87 7.11 2.76 -0.32
C VAL A 87 6.52 3.06 1.05
N VAL A 88 6.00 4.27 1.20
CA VAL A 88 5.32 4.76 2.39
C VAL A 88 3.94 5.27 2.00
N HIS A 89 2.93 4.95 2.80
CA HIS A 89 1.63 5.61 2.77
C HIS A 89 1.32 6.29 4.09
N VAL A 90 0.71 7.46 4.01
CA VAL A 90 0.34 8.27 5.17
C VAL A 90 -1.08 8.82 4.99
N THR A 91 -1.93 8.64 6.00
CA THR A 91 -3.29 9.21 6.03
C THR A 91 -3.45 10.07 7.28
N ALA A 92 -3.79 11.36 7.09
CA ALA A 92 -4.05 12.24 8.22
C ALA A 92 -5.31 11.83 8.99
N ILE A 93 -5.29 12.06 10.30
CA ILE A 93 -6.43 11.91 11.20
C ILE A 93 -6.74 13.30 11.77
N SER A 94 -7.80 13.96 11.28
CA SER A 94 -8.17 15.32 11.65
C SER A 94 -9.65 15.60 11.39
N GLN A 95 -10.28 16.42 12.24
CA GLN A 95 -11.66 16.88 12.02
C GLN A 95 -11.78 17.95 10.91
N THR A 96 -10.64 18.45 10.41
CA THR A 96 -10.54 19.54 9.43
C THR A 96 -9.80 19.08 8.18
N ALA A 97 -9.70 19.96 7.17
CA ALA A 97 -9.18 19.65 5.85
C ALA A 97 -7.63 19.57 5.83
N TYR A 98 -7.07 18.64 6.61
CA TYR A 98 -5.63 18.41 6.73
C TYR A 98 -5.20 17.16 5.96
N TRP A 99 -3.95 17.14 5.52
CA TRP A 99 -3.30 15.96 4.96
C TRP A 99 -1.88 15.84 5.50
N CYS A 100 -1.31 14.66 5.33
CA CYS A 100 0.10 14.38 5.59
C CYS A 100 0.73 13.83 4.32
N GLN A 101 2.03 14.05 4.18
CA GLN A 101 2.83 13.51 3.08
C GLN A 101 4.14 12.95 3.64
N ALA A 102 4.77 12.05 2.90
CA ALA A 102 6.16 11.71 3.13
C ALA A 102 7.05 12.79 2.52
N GLN A 103 8.18 13.09 3.16
CA GLN A 103 9.22 13.92 2.57
C GLN A 103 10.34 13.05 1.98
N LYS A 104 10.74 12.03 2.73
CA LYS A 104 11.76 11.02 2.38
C LYS A 104 11.73 9.90 3.41
N TRP A 105 12.34 8.77 3.08
CA TRP A 105 12.64 7.70 4.03
C TRP A 105 13.93 6.99 3.63
N GLY A 106 14.51 6.23 4.55
CA GLY A 106 15.69 5.43 4.29
C GLY A 106 16.28 4.82 5.56
N PRO A 107 17.29 3.95 5.43
CA PRO A 107 17.95 3.33 6.56
C PRO A 107 18.75 4.36 7.37
N VAL A 108 18.66 4.27 8.70
CA VAL A 108 19.49 5.01 9.66
C VAL A 108 19.95 4.02 10.73
N GLY A 109 21.21 3.59 10.65
CA GLY A 109 21.70 2.50 11.49
C GLY A 109 20.90 1.21 11.24
N PRO A 110 20.35 0.55 12.27
CA PRO A 110 19.53 -0.66 12.11
C PRO A 110 18.07 -0.38 11.74
N ASP A 111 17.65 0.89 11.74
CA ASP A 111 16.24 1.27 11.65
C ASP A 111 15.93 1.90 10.29
N LEU A 112 14.64 2.00 9.98
CA LEU A 112 14.13 2.81 8.88
C LEU A 112 13.53 4.09 9.44
N VAL A 113 13.96 5.25 8.95
CA VAL A 113 13.39 6.55 9.36
C VAL A 113 12.58 7.12 8.22
N VAL A 114 11.31 7.45 8.49
CA VAL A 114 10.42 8.16 7.58
C VAL A 114 10.22 9.58 8.10
N VAL A 115 10.45 10.57 7.23
CA VAL A 115 10.15 11.96 7.54
C VAL A 115 8.75 12.27 7.01
N VAL A 116 7.82 12.60 7.92
CA VAL A 116 6.44 12.95 7.61
C VAL A 116 6.24 14.43 7.87
N GLN A 117 5.45 15.08 7.00
CA GLN A 117 5.03 16.46 7.20
C GLN A 117 3.53 16.58 6.95
N CYS A 118 2.81 17.19 7.88
CA CYS A 118 1.39 17.46 7.73
C CYS A 118 1.12 18.95 7.53
N TYR A 119 0.01 19.23 6.84
CA TYR A 119 -0.38 20.57 6.43
C TYR A 119 -1.88 20.80 6.57
N LYS A 120 -2.25 22.04 6.88
CA LYS A 120 -3.61 22.56 6.67
C LYS A 120 -3.79 22.97 5.20
N TYR A 121 -5.03 22.97 4.72
CA TYR A 121 -5.36 23.61 3.44
C TYR A 121 -4.81 25.04 3.36
N GLY A 122 -4.24 25.40 2.21
CA GLY A 122 -3.45 26.62 2.04
C GLY A 122 -1.96 26.48 2.39
N GLY A 123 -1.51 25.33 2.94
CA GLY A 123 -0.09 24.95 2.97
C GLY A 123 0.65 25.28 4.26
N GLY A 124 -0.05 25.74 5.29
CA GLY A 124 0.57 25.95 6.60
C GLY A 124 0.93 24.61 7.26
N PRO A 125 2.15 24.43 7.78
CA PRO A 125 2.51 23.21 8.49
C PRO A 125 1.71 23.07 9.79
N VAL A 126 1.35 21.84 10.15
CA VAL A 126 0.60 21.54 11.38
C VAL A 126 0.94 20.14 11.87
N PHE A 127 0.99 19.91 13.19
CA PHE A 127 0.97 18.55 13.71
C PHE A 127 -0.49 18.10 13.82
N THR A 128 -0.79 16.94 13.25
CA THR A 128 -2.07 16.24 13.41
C THR A 128 -1.75 14.75 13.54
N PRO A 129 -2.54 13.96 14.28
CA PRO A 129 -2.35 12.51 14.27
C PRO A 129 -2.47 11.96 12.86
N TYR A 130 -1.78 10.86 12.56
CA TYR A 130 -1.84 10.21 11.25
C TYR A 130 -1.56 8.71 11.38
N SER A 131 -2.08 7.93 10.43
CA SER A 131 -1.62 6.57 10.19
C SER A 131 -0.49 6.57 9.18
N ILE A 132 0.48 5.69 9.37
CA ILE A 132 1.60 5.49 8.46
C ILE A 132 1.84 4.00 8.29
N VAL A 133 2.09 3.58 7.04
CA VAL A 133 2.61 2.26 6.71
C VAL A 133 3.83 2.41 5.81
N PHE A 134 4.82 1.56 6.04
CA PHE A 134 5.93 1.28 5.15
C PHE A 134 5.85 -0.17 4.71
N GLU A 135 6.17 -0.40 3.44
CA GLU A 135 6.30 -1.74 2.89
C GLU A 135 7.40 -1.83 1.84
N GLN A 136 8.07 -2.98 1.86
CA GLN A 136 8.90 -3.48 0.78
C GLN A 136 8.60 -4.96 0.60
N SER A 137 8.28 -5.34 -0.63
CA SER A 137 7.90 -6.70 -0.99
C SER A 137 8.88 -7.35 -1.96
N THR A 138 8.97 -8.68 -1.88
CA THR A 138 9.73 -9.51 -2.82
C THR A 138 8.94 -10.76 -3.22
N GLY A 139 9.44 -11.49 -4.22
CA GLY A 139 8.89 -12.77 -4.68
C GLY A 139 7.66 -12.65 -5.59
N THR A 140 7.13 -13.80 -5.98
CA THR A 140 5.95 -13.90 -6.84
C THR A 140 4.71 -14.26 -6.02
N LEU A 141 3.52 -13.98 -6.56
CA LEU A 141 2.25 -14.42 -5.97
C LEU A 141 1.48 -15.35 -6.90
N PRO A 142 0.72 -16.32 -6.35
CA PRO A 142 -0.23 -17.08 -7.13
C PRO A 142 -1.45 -16.21 -7.48
N ALA A 143 -1.92 -16.30 -8.73
CA ALA A 143 -3.22 -15.73 -9.09
C ALA A 143 -4.34 -16.36 -8.23
N PRO A 144 -5.39 -15.59 -7.85
CA PRO A 144 -5.68 -14.21 -8.24
C PRO A 144 -4.96 -13.12 -7.43
N GLN A 145 -4.12 -13.49 -6.46
CA GLN A 145 -3.41 -12.51 -5.63
C GLN A 145 -2.45 -11.71 -6.49
N ALA A 146 -2.41 -10.40 -6.26
CA ALA A 146 -1.52 -9.50 -6.98
C ALA A 146 -1.08 -8.37 -6.06
N PHE A 147 0.18 -7.97 -6.19
CA PHE A 147 0.75 -6.87 -5.44
C PHE A 147 1.83 -6.17 -6.25
N GLY A 148 1.82 -4.85 -6.24
CA GLY A 148 2.86 -4.08 -6.88
C GLY A 148 2.91 -2.66 -6.34
N TYR A 149 4.09 -2.08 -6.33
CA TYR A 149 4.26 -0.69 -5.93
C TYR A 149 5.24 0.04 -6.83
N VAL A 150 5.14 1.36 -6.81
CA VAL A 150 6.06 2.29 -7.45
C VAL A 150 6.31 3.46 -6.49
N HIS A 151 7.58 3.75 -6.26
CA HIS A 151 8.05 5.03 -5.74
C HIS A 151 8.62 5.83 -6.91
N TYR A 152 7.98 6.95 -7.22
CA TYR A 152 8.47 7.93 -8.17
C TYR A 152 9.05 9.12 -7.40
N ASP A 153 10.31 9.49 -7.66
CA ASP A 153 11.02 10.54 -6.89
C ASP A 153 10.76 11.96 -7.40
N GLY A 154 9.97 12.11 -8.47
CA GLY A 154 9.72 13.38 -9.18
C GLY A 154 10.35 13.43 -10.57
N ALA A 155 11.33 12.56 -10.85
CA ALA A 155 12.00 12.45 -12.13
C ALA A 155 12.00 11.02 -12.70
N SER A 156 12.11 10.01 -11.83
CA SER A 156 12.24 8.61 -12.22
C SER A 156 11.63 7.67 -11.18
N ILE A 157 11.55 6.38 -11.51
CA ILE A 157 11.18 5.33 -10.56
C ILE A 157 12.39 5.04 -9.67
N ALA A 158 12.34 5.43 -8.40
CA ALA A 158 13.41 5.19 -7.42
C ALA A 158 13.37 3.76 -6.85
N SER A 159 12.17 3.21 -6.65
CA SER A 159 11.97 1.81 -6.26
C SER A 159 10.65 1.28 -6.81
N GLN A 160 10.57 -0.02 -7.06
CA GLN A 160 9.35 -0.67 -7.56
C GLN A 160 9.35 -2.16 -7.24
N PHE A 161 8.16 -2.75 -7.25
CA PHE A 161 7.96 -4.19 -7.16
C PHE A 161 6.70 -4.61 -7.94
N ASN A 162 6.72 -5.83 -8.45
CA ASN A 162 5.59 -6.44 -9.14
C ASN A 162 5.61 -7.96 -8.91
N SER A 163 4.53 -8.50 -8.37
CA SER A 163 4.41 -9.93 -8.06
C SER A 163 4.22 -10.84 -9.27
N ALA A 164 4.05 -10.29 -10.48
CA ALA A 164 3.95 -10.98 -11.78
C ALA A 164 5.26 -10.86 -12.62
N PRO A 165 6.42 -10.91 -11.96
CA PRO A 165 7.77 -10.57 -12.46
C PRO A 165 7.91 -9.60 -13.64
N ALA A 166 7.08 -8.56 -13.71
CA ALA A 166 7.12 -7.57 -14.78
C ALA A 166 7.66 -6.22 -14.30
N VAL A 167 8.21 -5.42 -15.21
CA VAL A 167 8.70 -4.08 -14.88
C VAL A 167 7.52 -3.11 -14.89
N ASN A 168 7.32 -2.36 -13.80
CA ASN A 168 6.34 -1.29 -13.77
C ASN A 168 6.88 -0.10 -14.57
N THR A 169 5.97 0.62 -15.22
CA THR A 169 6.33 1.80 -16.01
C THR A 169 5.50 3.00 -15.59
N VAL A 170 6.09 4.18 -15.76
CA VAL A 170 5.46 5.47 -15.49
C VAL A 170 5.63 6.36 -16.72
N ALA A 171 4.54 6.93 -17.19
CA ALA A 171 4.52 7.93 -18.25
C ALA A 171 3.77 9.19 -17.78
N GLY A 172 4.07 10.34 -18.36
CA GLY A 172 3.44 11.62 -18.01
C GLY A 172 4.36 12.53 -17.20
N GLY A 173 3.77 13.47 -16.47
CA GLY A 173 4.47 14.54 -15.76
C GLY A 173 3.53 15.71 -15.42
N GLY A 174 4.07 16.76 -14.82
CA GLY A 174 3.30 17.99 -14.57
C GLY A 174 2.11 17.81 -13.61
N GLY A 175 2.17 16.81 -12.72
CA GLY A 175 1.10 16.51 -11.77
C GLY A 175 0.14 15.41 -12.20
N VAL A 176 0.32 14.81 -13.38
CA VAL A 176 -0.48 13.65 -13.82
C VAL A 176 0.43 12.59 -14.44
N TRP A 177 0.38 11.38 -13.91
CA TRP A 177 1.14 10.24 -14.41
C TRP A 177 0.21 9.06 -14.68
N THR A 178 0.56 8.27 -15.68
CA THR A 178 -0.02 6.96 -15.95
C THR A 178 0.99 5.90 -15.52
N VAL A 179 0.60 5.08 -14.56
CA VAL A 179 1.37 3.95 -14.05
C VAL A 179 0.80 2.67 -14.66
N THR A 180 1.64 1.87 -15.28
CA THR A 180 1.26 0.54 -15.76
C THR A 180 1.97 -0.51 -14.92
N LEU A 181 1.17 -1.42 -14.35
CA LEU A 181 1.61 -2.58 -13.59
C LEU A 181 1.29 -3.85 -14.40
N PRO A 182 2.20 -4.33 -15.26
CA PRO A 182 1.92 -5.45 -16.15
C PRO A 182 1.78 -6.74 -15.35
N GLY A 183 1.00 -7.70 -15.86
CA GLY A 183 0.76 -8.99 -15.24
C GLY A 183 -0.13 -8.97 -14.00
N LEU A 184 -0.45 -7.80 -13.43
CA LEU A 184 -1.32 -7.65 -12.25
C LEU A 184 -2.81 -7.45 -12.61
N GLY A 185 -3.14 -7.64 -13.88
CA GLY A 185 -4.43 -7.33 -14.48
C GLY A 185 -5.60 -8.23 -14.06
N SER A 186 -6.81 -7.77 -14.37
CA SER A 186 -8.06 -8.52 -14.23
C SER A 186 -9.11 -8.05 -15.25
N ALA A 187 -10.12 -8.88 -15.50
CA ALA A 187 -11.19 -8.60 -16.47
C ALA A 187 -12.00 -7.32 -16.14
N GLY A 188 -11.99 -6.88 -14.89
CA GLY A 188 -12.49 -5.57 -14.45
C GLY A 188 -11.73 -5.12 -13.20
N PRO A 189 -12.07 -3.94 -12.63
CA PRO A 189 -11.43 -3.45 -11.40
C PRO A 189 -11.49 -4.50 -10.29
N ALA A 190 -10.34 -4.84 -9.75
CA ALA A 190 -10.18 -5.77 -8.64
C ALA A 190 -9.00 -5.31 -7.78
N GLY A 191 -9.13 -5.36 -6.47
CA GLY A 191 -8.09 -4.86 -5.57
C GLY A 191 -8.38 -3.48 -5.00
N ASN A 192 -7.32 -2.88 -4.45
CA ASN A 192 -7.29 -1.55 -3.88
C ASN A 192 -5.98 -0.86 -4.27
N ILE A 193 -5.99 0.47 -4.24
CA ILE A 193 -4.85 1.30 -4.60
C ILE A 193 -4.71 2.37 -3.53
N GLN A 194 -3.50 2.55 -3.02
CA GLN A 194 -3.15 3.67 -2.15
C GLN A 194 -2.09 4.54 -2.84
N VAL A 195 -2.20 5.85 -2.63
CA VAL A 195 -1.28 6.84 -3.18
C VAL A 195 -0.98 7.90 -2.13
N THR A 196 0.29 8.25 -1.97
CA THR A 196 0.75 9.31 -1.07
C THR A 196 1.79 10.18 -1.78
N ALA A 197 1.78 11.49 -1.49
CA ALA A 197 2.78 12.39 -2.04
C ALA A 197 4.14 12.22 -1.36
N VAL A 198 5.21 12.41 -2.14
CA VAL A 198 6.60 12.49 -1.66
C VAL A 198 7.18 13.83 -2.09
N ASN A 199 7.35 14.76 -1.15
CA ASN A 199 7.95 16.05 -1.43
C ASN A 199 8.64 16.64 -0.19
N PRO A 200 9.96 16.88 -0.22
CA PRO A 200 10.67 17.47 0.91
C PRO A 200 10.63 19.01 0.95
N VAL A 201 10.17 19.68 -0.11
CA VAL A 201 10.30 21.13 -0.29
C VAL A 201 8.99 21.87 -0.05
N GLN A 202 7.87 21.34 -0.53
CA GLN A 202 6.59 22.04 -0.50
C GLN A 202 5.40 21.11 -0.24
N PRO A 203 4.24 21.66 0.19
CA PRO A 203 3.04 20.86 0.42
C PRO A 203 2.52 20.28 -0.90
N ALA A 204 2.39 18.96 -0.92
CA ALA A 204 1.94 18.16 -2.03
C ALA A 204 0.93 17.13 -1.53
N ARG A 205 -0.02 16.78 -2.40
CA ARG A 205 -1.00 15.74 -2.12
C ARG A 205 -1.30 15.00 -3.41
N CYS A 206 -1.15 13.68 -3.36
CA CYS A 206 -1.29 12.80 -4.50
C CYS A 206 -2.39 11.80 -4.24
N LYS A 207 -3.09 11.40 -5.29
CA LYS A 207 -4.21 10.48 -5.22
C LYS A 207 -4.37 9.67 -6.50
N VAL A 208 -5.32 8.74 -6.48
CA VAL A 208 -5.73 8.03 -7.70
C VAL A 208 -6.62 8.94 -8.55
N GLY A 209 -6.16 9.33 -9.73
CA GLY A 209 -6.91 10.12 -10.70
C GLY A 209 -7.91 9.32 -11.53
N GLY A 210 -7.60 8.04 -11.75
CA GLY A 210 -8.38 7.12 -12.57
C GLY A 210 -7.76 5.71 -12.53
N TRP A 211 -8.57 4.70 -12.80
CA TRP A 211 -8.13 3.30 -12.77
C TRP A 211 -8.80 2.51 -13.90
N ALA A 212 -7.97 1.90 -14.73
CA ALA A 212 -8.38 0.94 -15.75
C ALA A 212 -7.72 -0.41 -15.46
N SER A 213 -8.52 -1.47 -15.58
CA SER A 213 -8.05 -2.85 -15.43
C SER A 213 -8.28 -3.60 -16.73
N ALA A 214 -7.27 -4.32 -17.19
CA ALA A 214 -7.35 -5.30 -18.26
C ALA A 214 -6.63 -6.57 -17.80
N VAL A 215 -6.92 -7.73 -18.40
CA VAL A 215 -6.33 -9.02 -17.98
C VAL A 215 -4.79 -8.99 -17.92
N GLY A 216 -4.14 -8.20 -18.78
CA GLY A 216 -2.69 -8.09 -18.84
C GLY A 216 -2.05 -7.01 -17.97
N ALA A 217 -2.80 -6.05 -17.42
CA ALA A 217 -2.22 -4.96 -16.62
C ALA A 217 -3.25 -4.20 -15.79
N GLN A 218 -2.79 -3.65 -14.66
CA GLN A 218 -3.46 -2.50 -14.02
C GLN A 218 -2.86 -1.23 -14.59
N THR A 219 -3.71 -0.29 -15.01
CA THR A 219 -3.30 1.05 -15.41
C THR A 219 -3.93 2.06 -14.48
N VAL A 220 -3.10 2.79 -13.74
CA VAL A 220 -3.54 3.72 -12.70
C VAL A 220 -3.03 5.10 -13.02
N GLN A 221 -3.90 6.09 -12.98
CA GLN A 221 -3.49 7.48 -13.07
C GLN A 221 -3.18 8.00 -11.67
N VAL A 222 -1.98 8.54 -11.44
CA VAL A 222 -1.64 9.30 -10.24
C VAL A 222 -1.81 10.79 -10.54
N ARG A 223 -2.49 11.52 -9.65
CA ARG A 223 -2.64 12.97 -9.75
C ARG A 223 -2.14 13.64 -8.49
N CYS A 224 -1.28 14.64 -8.65
CA CYS A 224 -0.72 15.41 -7.55
C CYS A 224 -1.09 16.88 -7.68
N HIS A 225 -1.43 17.49 -6.55
CA HIS A 225 -1.75 18.90 -6.44
C HIS A 225 -0.93 19.53 -5.31
N ASN A 226 -0.75 20.84 -5.38
CA ASN A 226 -0.18 21.62 -4.28
C ASN A 226 -1.25 21.96 -3.22
N ALA A 227 -0.88 22.81 -2.26
CA ALA A 227 -1.74 23.28 -1.18
C ALA A 227 -3.00 24.04 -1.61
N THR A 228 -3.09 24.49 -2.86
CA THR A 228 -4.17 25.34 -3.40
C THR A 228 -4.82 24.73 -4.64
N ASN A 229 -4.79 23.40 -4.77
CA ASN A 229 -5.44 22.62 -5.83
C ASN A 229 -4.84 22.79 -7.24
N VAL A 230 -3.63 23.32 -7.38
CA VAL A 230 -2.95 23.40 -8.68
C VAL A 230 -2.17 22.10 -8.93
N PRO A 231 -2.23 21.50 -10.14
CA PRO A 231 -1.41 20.34 -10.48
C PRO A 231 0.07 20.59 -10.19
N LEU A 232 0.73 19.60 -9.59
CA LEU A 232 2.11 19.75 -9.10
C LEU A 232 2.98 18.58 -9.57
N ASN A 233 4.10 18.90 -10.23
CA ASN A 233 5.15 17.92 -10.48
C ASN A 233 5.89 17.61 -9.17
N THR A 234 5.84 16.36 -8.71
CA THR A 234 6.38 15.93 -7.41
C THR A 234 6.57 14.42 -7.39
N GLY A 235 7.34 13.92 -6.42
CA GLY A 235 7.38 12.50 -6.12
C GLY A 235 6.08 11.99 -5.49
N TRP A 236 5.87 10.68 -5.57
CA TRP A 236 4.72 9.98 -5.01
C TRP A 236 5.01 8.48 -4.86
N THR A 237 4.25 7.84 -3.99
CA THR A 237 4.19 6.38 -3.84
C THR A 237 2.83 5.89 -4.32
N LEU A 238 2.81 4.71 -4.94
CA LEU A 238 1.61 3.97 -5.31
C LEU A 238 1.79 2.53 -4.90
N THR A 239 0.77 1.97 -4.24
CA THR A 239 0.64 0.53 -4.00
C THR A 239 -0.67 0.05 -4.55
N TYR A 240 -0.62 -1.03 -5.35
CA TYR A 240 -1.76 -1.84 -5.76
C TYR A 240 -1.72 -3.17 -5.02
N GLN A 241 -2.86 -3.54 -4.44
CA GLN A 241 -3.04 -4.82 -3.75
C GLN A 241 -4.32 -5.49 -4.21
N ARG A 242 -4.29 -6.81 -4.37
CA ARG A 242 -5.46 -7.65 -4.62
C ARG A 242 -5.31 -8.92 -3.82
N GLU A 243 -6.27 -9.16 -2.93
CA GLU A 243 -6.30 -10.33 -2.05
C GLU A 243 -5.00 -10.50 -1.23
N ARG A 244 -4.35 -9.38 -0.92
CA ARG A 244 -3.15 -9.25 -0.07
C ARG A 244 -3.25 -7.95 0.73
N ALA A 245 -2.67 -7.93 1.93
CA ALA A 245 -2.60 -6.75 2.78
C ALA A 245 -1.63 -5.68 2.23
N ILE A 246 -1.80 -4.43 2.67
CA ILE A 246 -1.01 -3.29 2.19
C ILE A 246 0.45 -3.35 2.60
N THR A 247 0.72 -4.02 3.72
CA THR A 247 2.07 -4.34 4.16
C THR A 247 2.81 -5.26 3.19
N GLY A 248 2.12 -5.82 2.20
CA GLY A 248 2.67 -6.78 1.27
C GLY A 248 3.14 -8.06 1.95
N ALA A 249 2.79 -8.33 3.21
CA ALA A 249 3.16 -9.57 3.86
C ALA A 249 2.27 -10.73 3.38
N ALA A 250 2.88 -11.84 2.95
CA ALA A 250 2.16 -13.04 2.55
C ALA A 250 1.73 -13.88 3.76
N VAL A 251 2.53 -13.88 4.84
CA VAL A 251 2.27 -14.60 6.09
C VAL A 251 3.05 -13.93 7.23
N PRO A 252 2.37 -13.51 8.32
CA PRO A 252 1.01 -12.97 8.41
C PRO A 252 1.00 -11.45 8.15
N PRO A 253 -0.12 -10.85 7.66
CA PRO A 253 -1.41 -10.87 8.37
C PRO A 253 -2.57 -11.62 7.69
N LYS A 254 -3.34 -12.36 8.49
CA LYS A 254 -4.60 -13.05 8.15
C LYS A 254 -5.81 -12.12 8.17
N ASN A 255 -5.72 -10.97 8.83
CA ASN A 255 -6.84 -10.06 9.05
C ASN A 255 -6.59 -8.75 8.32
N PHE A 256 -7.10 -8.66 7.09
CA PHE A 256 -7.06 -7.45 6.28
C PHE A 256 -8.29 -7.37 5.40
N ALA A 257 -8.66 -6.15 5.04
CA ALA A 257 -9.77 -5.91 4.15
C ALA A 257 -9.56 -4.60 3.40
N TYR A 258 -10.21 -4.47 2.25
CA TYR A 258 -10.23 -3.21 1.53
C TYR A 258 -11.57 -3.04 0.84
N THR A 259 -11.91 -1.78 0.58
CA THR A 259 -13.11 -1.41 -0.14
C THR A 259 -12.89 -0.15 -0.96
N PHE A 260 -13.75 0.07 -1.95
CA PHE A 260 -13.76 1.27 -2.78
C PHE A 260 -15.17 1.86 -2.77
N ASP A 261 -15.36 2.99 -2.10
CA ASP A 261 -16.61 3.75 -2.17
C ASP A 261 -16.73 4.41 -3.55
N ASN A 262 -17.24 3.67 -4.53
CA ASN A 262 -17.34 4.11 -5.90
C ASN A 262 -18.71 4.73 -6.26
N THR A 263 -19.66 4.71 -5.32
CA THR A 263 -20.97 5.35 -5.46
C THR A 263 -21.23 6.29 -4.28
N PRO A 264 -20.45 7.37 -4.12
CA PRO A 264 -20.50 8.23 -2.93
C PRO A 264 -21.83 8.96 -2.74
N ALA A 265 -22.68 9.02 -3.78
CA ALA A 265 -24.04 9.52 -3.70
C ALA A 265 -25.04 8.53 -3.06
N ASN A 266 -24.72 7.23 -3.00
CA ASN A 266 -25.56 6.23 -2.37
C ASN A 266 -25.42 6.32 -0.83
N PRO A 267 -26.52 6.55 -0.09
CA PRO A 267 -26.45 6.68 1.36
C PRO A 267 -26.07 5.36 2.08
N GLY A 268 -26.19 4.20 1.45
CA GLY A 268 -25.86 2.90 2.06
C GLY A 268 -26.76 2.50 3.25
N PRO A 269 -26.41 1.43 3.97
CA PRO A 269 -25.24 0.58 3.75
C PRO A 269 -25.32 -0.20 2.45
N TYR A 270 -24.21 -0.27 1.73
CA TYR A 270 -24.07 -1.09 0.54
C TYR A 270 -22.69 -1.74 0.49
N SER A 271 -22.60 -2.88 -0.21
CA SER A 271 -21.32 -3.49 -0.58
C SER A 271 -20.88 -2.90 -1.92
N PRO A 272 -19.71 -2.25 -2.02
CA PRO A 272 -19.26 -1.74 -3.30
C PRO A 272 -19.12 -2.80 -4.37
N VAL A 273 -19.36 -2.37 -5.62
CA VAL A 273 -19.33 -3.21 -6.82
C VAL A 273 -18.31 -2.67 -7.82
N PRO A 274 -17.60 -3.53 -8.59
CA PRO A 274 -17.69 -4.98 -8.60
C PRO A 274 -17.15 -5.60 -7.29
N ALA A 275 -17.60 -6.82 -6.95
CA ALA A 275 -17.24 -7.47 -5.68
C ALA A 275 -15.71 -7.56 -5.46
N ALA A 276 -14.93 -7.63 -6.55
CA ALA A 276 -13.47 -7.72 -6.49
C ALA A 276 -12.78 -6.45 -5.94
N VAL A 277 -13.45 -5.30 -5.87
CA VAL A 277 -12.93 -4.09 -5.17
C VAL A 277 -13.31 -4.05 -3.68
N ASN A 278 -14.08 -5.04 -3.21
CA ASN A 278 -14.56 -5.14 -1.84
C ASN A 278 -14.16 -6.48 -1.21
N TYR A 279 -12.90 -6.60 -0.79
CA TYR A 279 -12.32 -7.85 -0.29
C TYR A 279 -12.21 -7.87 1.23
N ASN A 280 -12.37 -9.05 1.81
CA ASN A 280 -12.20 -9.33 3.23
C ASN A 280 -11.57 -10.71 3.41
N SER A 281 -10.42 -10.78 4.06
CA SER A 281 -9.67 -12.04 4.21
C SER A 281 -10.37 -13.07 5.11
N GLN A 282 -11.38 -12.65 5.88
CA GLN A 282 -12.19 -13.50 6.77
C GLN A 282 -13.60 -13.74 6.21
N LEU A 283 -13.75 -13.59 4.88
CA LEU A 283 -15.01 -13.81 4.14
C LEU A 283 -16.18 -12.96 4.65
N GLY A 284 -15.88 -11.84 5.31
CA GLY A 284 -16.84 -10.81 5.64
C GLY A 284 -17.24 -10.01 4.40
N ILE A 285 -18.38 -9.31 4.46
CA ILE A 285 -18.77 -8.35 3.43
C ILE A 285 -18.59 -6.96 4.01
N ASN A 286 -17.65 -6.20 3.47
CA ASN A 286 -17.47 -4.83 3.94
C ASN A 286 -18.60 -3.96 3.41
N THR A 287 -19.04 -3.00 4.21
CA THR A 287 -20.12 -2.09 3.84
C THR A 287 -19.67 -0.65 3.95
N VAL A 288 -20.23 0.20 3.09
CA VAL A 288 -20.06 1.65 3.12
C VAL A 288 -21.42 2.29 3.26
N GLN A 289 -21.54 3.27 4.17
CA GLN A 289 -22.72 4.11 4.30
C GLN A 289 -22.36 5.56 4.58
N ASN A 290 -23.32 6.44 4.37
CA ASN A 290 -23.22 7.85 4.67
C ASN A 290 -23.21 8.06 6.19
N ALA A 291 -22.32 8.94 6.65
CA ALA A 291 -22.21 9.34 8.06
C ALA A 291 -22.43 10.86 8.29
N GLY A 292 -22.75 11.59 7.21
CA GLY A 292 -22.82 13.04 7.15
C GLY A 292 -22.32 13.54 5.79
N LEU A 293 -22.46 14.85 5.53
CA LEU A 293 -22.02 15.43 4.26
C LEU A 293 -20.51 15.23 4.03
N GLY A 294 -20.15 14.55 2.93
CA GLY A 294 -18.77 14.19 2.59
C GLY A 294 -18.12 13.21 3.56
N GLN A 295 -18.90 12.49 4.37
CA GLN A 295 -18.44 11.54 5.37
C GLN A 295 -18.97 10.15 5.10
N ARG A 296 -18.08 9.16 5.21
CA ARG A 296 -18.40 7.76 4.94
C ARG A 296 -17.99 6.89 6.10
N LEU A 297 -18.93 6.09 6.57
CA LEU A 297 -18.70 5.00 7.50
C LEU A 297 -18.36 3.75 6.71
N VAL A 298 -17.19 3.17 6.98
CA VAL A 298 -16.78 1.88 6.44
C VAL A 298 -16.74 0.86 7.56
N THR A 299 -17.42 -0.27 7.36
CA THR A 299 -17.41 -1.40 8.28
C THR A 299 -16.69 -2.58 7.65
N PHE A 300 -15.63 -3.06 8.32
CA PHE A 300 -14.88 -4.26 7.97
C PHE A 300 -15.19 -5.36 9.01
N PRO A 301 -16.17 -6.24 8.76
CA PRO A 301 -16.51 -7.30 9.71
C PRO A 301 -15.43 -8.39 9.73
N ARG A 302 -15.32 -9.09 10.87
CA ARG A 302 -14.49 -10.28 11.11
C ARG A 302 -12.96 -10.10 11.05
N VAL A 303 -12.46 -8.97 10.56
CA VAL A 303 -11.01 -8.69 10.46
C VAL A 303 -10.49 -7.79 11.58
N GLY A 304 -11.35 -7.25 12.45
CA GLY A 304 -10.94 -6.29 13.47
C GLY A 304 -10.09 -6.90 14.57
N VAL A 305 -8.77 -6.79 14.47
CA VAL A 305 -7.78 -7.30 15.43
C VAL A 305 -6.65 -6.29 15.62
N LEU A 306 -6.35 -5.90 16.87
CA LEU A 306 -5.20 -5.05 17.19
C LEU A 306 -3.91 -5.88 17.24
N PRO A 307 -2.72 -5.29 16.95
CA PRO A 307 -2.55 -3.94 16.43
C PRO A 307 -2.92 -3.86 14.95
N ASP A 308 -3.38 -2.69 14.52
CA ASP A 308 -3.88 -2.48 13.16
C ASP A 308 -3.60 -1.07 12.62
N ASP A 309 -3.88 -0.91 11.33
CA ASP A 309 -3.71 0.31 10.56
C ASP A 309 -4.83 0.48 9.52
N VAL A 310 -5.12 1.75 9.20
CA VAL A 310 -6.03 2.12 8.11
C VAL A 310 -5.38 3.17 7.24
N GLN A 311 -5.45 2.96 5.92
CA GLN A 311 -5.06 3.96 4.92
C GLN A 311 -6.26 4.32 4.04
N VAL A 312 -6.31 5.58 3.64
CA VAL A 312 -7.33 6.11 2.74
C VAL A 312 -6.68 6.96 1.66
N THR A 313 -7.13 6.76 0.42
CA THR A 313 -6.81 7.68 -0.68
C THR A 313 -8.07 8.08 -1.43
N ALA A 314 -8.12 9.33 -1.87
CA ALA A 314 -9.20 9.83 -2.70
C ALA A 314 -9.10 9.23 -4.12
N TYR A 315 -10.23 9.15 -4.81
CA TYR A 315 -10.30 8.70 -6.20
C TYR A 315 -11.04 9.70 -7.07
N GLY A 316 -10.48 10.05 -8.24
CA GLY A 316 -11.15 10.82 -9.28
C GLY A 316 -10.29 11.94 -9.87
N PRO A 317 -10.74 12.58 -10.96
CA PRO A 317 -9.89 13.45 -11.77
C PRO A 317 -9.61 14.83 -11.15
N GLY A 318 -10.47 15.29 -10.23
CA GLY A 318 -10.38 16.60 -9.60
C GLY A 318 -9.30 16.69 -8.52
N PRO A 319 -9.23 17.80 -7.78
CA PRO A 319 -8.24 18.01 -6.72
C PRO A 319 -8.76 17.56 -5.35
N GLU A 320 -9.82 16.79 -5.22
CA GLU A 320 -10.35 16.40 -3.90
C GLU A 320 -9.36 15.50 -3.16
N TYR A 321 -9.34 15.54 -1.83
CA TYR A 321 -8.53 14.67 -0.99
C TYR A 321 -9.33 14.17 0.19
N CYS A 322 -8.92 13.05 0.77
CA CYS A 322 -9.61 12.48 1.92
C CYS A 322 -8.66 12.31 3.09
N ASN A 323 -9.22 12.34 4.29
CA ASN A 323 -8.55 11.99 5.52
C ASN A 323 -9.51 11.18 6.41
N LEU A 324 -9.03 10.78 7.58
CA LEU A 324 -9.84 10.19 8.62
C LEU A 324 -10.28 11.30 9.58
N GLN A 325 -11.58 11.43 9.88
CA GLN A 325 -12.00 12.46 10.84
C GLN A 325 -11.53 12.16 12.27
N THR A 326 -11.52 10.88 12.60
CA THR A 326 -11.17 10.32 13.91
C THR A 326 -10.39 9.03 13.70
N LEU A 327 -9.69 8.57 14.73
CA LEU A 327 -9.14 7.21 14.74
C LEU A 327 -10.26 6.20 14.48
N TRP A 328 -9.95 5.12 13.73
CA TRP A 328 -10.87 4.00 13.55
C TRP A 328 -11.04 3.23 14.85
N ASN A 329 -12.15 2.51 14.99
CA ASN A 329 -12.41 1.66 16.16
C ASN A 329 -12.26 0.19 15.79
N THR A 330 -11.74 -0.62 16.70
CA THR A 330 -11.56 -2.06 16.51
C THR A 330 -12.10 -2.77 17.74
N SER A 331 -13.21 -3.50 17.58
CA SER A 331 -13.90 -4.15 18.70
C SER A 331 -14.70 -5.35 18.22
N GLY A 332 -14.68 -6.45 18.97
CA GLY A 332 -15.53 -7.62 18.69
C GLY A 332 -15.34 -8.20 17.29
N SER A 333 -14.11 -8.30 16.80
CA SER A 333 -13.73 -8.70 15.42
C SER A 333 -14.16 -7.73 14.30
N VAL A 334 -14.68 -6.54 14.62
CA VAL A 334 -15.09 -5.55 13.64
C VAL A 334 -14.16 -4.34 13.68
N ALA A 335 -13.62 -3.96 12.52
CA ALA A 335 -12.96 -2.68 12.35
C ALA A 335 -13.93 -1.68 11.71
N ILE A 336 -14.07 -0.51 12.33
CA ILE A 336 -15.00 0.55 11.94
C ILE A 336 -14.21 1.81 11.66
N VAL A 337 -14.15 2.21 10.38
CA VAL A 337 -13.63 3.51 9.97
C VAL A 337 -14.80 4.48 9.99
N ARG A 338 -14.97 5.19 11.10
CA ARG A 338 -16.21 5.93 11.37
C ARG A 338 -16.51 6.96 10.29
N ASN A 339 -15.52 7.79 9.97
CA ASN A 339 -15.67 8.90 9.04
C ASN A 339 -14.41 9.01 8.18
N VAL A 340 -14.43 8.41 7.00
CA VAL A 340 -13.62 8.87 5.87
C VAL A 340 -14.23 10.17 5.39
N VAL A 341 -13.47 11.27 5.42
CA VAL A 341 -13.96 12.59 5.05
C VAL A 341 -13.16 13.14 3.90
N CYS A 342 -13.87 13.57 2.85
CA CYS A 342 -13.25 14.12 1.66
C CYS A 342 -13.54 15.61 1.50
N TYR A 343 -12.57 16.34 0.97
CA TYR A 343 -12.57 17.78 0.86
C TYR A 343 -12.22 18.23 -0.56
N ASN A 344 -12.89 19.28 -1.04
CA ASN A 344 -12.41 20.15 -2.12
C ASN A 344 -12.08 21.51 -1.49
N GLY A 345 -10.79 21.82 -1.38
CA GLY A 345 -10.36 22.92 -0.55
C GLY A 345 -10.66 22.63 0.92
N THR A 346 -11.43 23.50 1.57
CA THR A 346 -11.92 23.29 2.94
C THR A 346 -13.34 22.74 3.00
N THR A 347 -14.04 22.64 1.86
CA THR A 347 -15.43 22.20 1.79
C THR A 347 -15.51 20.68 1.72
N ARG A 348 -16.35 20.07 2.57
CA ARG A 348 -16.62 18.62 2.52
C ARG A 348 -17.41 18.26 1.27
N VAL A 349 -17.02 17.17 0.61
CA VAL A 349 -17.61 16.72 -0.65
C VAL A 349 -17.81 15.21 -0.65
N ASN A 350 -18.85 14.75 -1.34
CA ASN A 350 -19.07 13.32 -1.58
C ASN A 350 -18.11 12.87 -2.69
N GLN A 351 -16.95 12.34 -2.30
CA GLN A 351 -15.91 11.91 -3.22
C GLN A 351 -15.71 10.39 -3.14
N PRO A 352 -15.49 9.71 -4.26
CA PRO A 352 -15.06 8.32 -4.23
C PRO A 352 -13.73 8.15 -3.49
N SER A 353 -13.58 7.09 -2.71
CA SER A 353 -12.34 6.85 -1.94
C SER A 353 -12.06 5.36 -1.76
N LEU A 354 -10.77 5.01 -1.73
CA LEU A 354 -10.30 3.66 -1.46
C LEU A 354 -9.84 3.59 -0.01
N THR A 355 -10.40 2.66 0.75
CA THR A 355 -10.03 2.42 2.16
C THR A 355 -9.46 1.02 2.29
N THR A 356 -8.34 0.89 2.99
CA THR A 356 -7.74 -0.40 3.35
C THR A 356 -7.53 -0.47 4.85
N TYR A 357 -7.72 -1.67 5.39
CA TYR A 357 -7.50 -2.05 6.78
C TYR A 357 -6.52 -3.22 6.81
N THR A 358 -5.58 -3.20 7.74
CA THR A 358 -4.70 -4.34 8.02
C THR A 358 -4.45 -4.47 9.50
N SER A 359 -4.45 -5.70 10.00
CA SER A 359 -3.89 -6.06 11.30
C SER A 359 -2.46 -6.56 11.13
N ALA A 360 -1.73 -6.75 12.22
CA ALA A 360 -0.50 -7.55 12.26
C ALA A 360 -0.75 -9.08 12.23
N PHE A 361 -1.99 -9.52 12.49
CA PHE A 361 -2.33 -10.94 12.69
C PHE A 361 -3.00 -11.58 11.50
#